data_AF-A0A0F9UYV0-F1
#
_entry.id   AF-A0A0F9UYV0-F1
#
_cell.length_a   1.000
_cell.length_b   1.000
_cell.length_c   1.000
_cell.angle_alpha   90.00
_cell.angle_beta   90.00
_cell.angle_gamma   90.00
#
_symmetry.space_group_name_H-M   'P 1'
#
loop_
_entity.id
_entity.type
_entity.pdbx_description
1 polymer ?
#
loop_
_entity_poly.entity_id
_entity_poly.type
_entity_poly.pdbx_seq_one_letter_code
_entity_poly.pdbx_strand_id
1 'polypeptide(L)'
;MWGDRNAGPCPKCGERSWFEDDDADVIQRCMCGLRKIVRTQQGDQTIVHLPNPKLVVLPKKDTKISKCLGILASYYPRLLSTGEMARLTGFSTINASTHLILLRQRGLVDLVNNKRGRAGGSQWGLTMKAVELLNLKR
;
A
#
# COMPACT_ATOMS: atom_id res chain seq x y z
N MET A 1 -25.13 21.44 1.61
CA MET A 1 -24.35 21.58 0.35
C MET A 1 -22.99 20.92 0.62
N TRP A 2 -22.80 19.69 0.16
CA TRP A 2 -21.58 18.91 0.44
C TRP A 2 -20.53 19.22 -0.64
N GLY A 3 -19.78 20.31 -0.46
CA GLY A 3 -18.64 20.62 -1.33
C GLY A 3 -17.66 19.45 -1.36
N ASP A 4 -17.10 19.16 -2.53
CA ASP A 4 -16.25 18.00 -2.85
C ASP A 4 -15.23 17.65 -1.75
N ARG A 5 -15.63 16.78 -0.81
CA ARG A 5 -14.72 16.18 0.18
C ARG A 5 -13.98 14.98 -0.37
N ASN A 6 -13.97 14.79 -1.70
CA ASN A 6 -13.34 13.63 -2.31
C ASN A 6 -11.81 13.77 -2.23
N ALA A 7 -11.18 12.93 -1.42
CA ALA A 7 -9.73 12.93 -1.24
C ALA A 7 -8.99 12.07 -2.29
N GLY A 8 -9.72 11.54 -3.28
CA GLY A 8 -9.20 10.61 -4.26
C GLY A 8 -9.05 9.18 -3.73
N PRO A 9 -8.21 8.35 -4.38
CA PRO A 9 -8.01 6.97 -3.98
C PRO A 9 -7.20 6.86 -2.67
N CYS A 10 -7.67 6.00 -1.78
CA CYS A 10 -7.08 5.70 -0.50
C CYS A 10 -5.67 5.11 -0.68
N PRO A 11 -4.62 5.69 -0.07
CA PRO A 11 -3.26 5.14 -0.20
C PRO A 11 -3.09 3.75 0.43
N LYS A 12 -4.00 3.33 1.32
CA LYS A 12 -3.93 2.02 2.01
C LYS A 12 -4.56 0.90 1.18
N CYS A 13 -5.75 1.12 0.61
CA CYS A 13 -6.49 0.07 -0.12
C CYS A 13 -6.73 0.38 -1.60
N GLY A 14 -6.64 1.63 -2.04
CA GLY A 14 -6.97 2.08 -3.40
C GLY A 14 -8.44 2.48 -3.60
N GLU A 15 -9.32 2.19 -2.63
CA GLU A 15 -10.74 2.55 -2.69
C GLU A 15 -10.96 4.06 -2.49
N ARG A 16 -12.20 4.55 -2.67
CA ARG A 16 -12.52 5.97 -2.43
C ARG A 16 -12.22 6.38 -0.97
N SER A 17 -11.65 7.57 -0.81
CA SER A 17 -11.41 8.22 0.48
C SER A 17 -12.02 9.62 0.51
N TRP A 18 -12.25 10.16 1.71
CA TRP A 18 -12.80 11.49 1.90
C TRP A 18 -12.02 12.29 2.94
N PHE A 19 -12.14 13.61 2.91
CA PHE A 19 -11.64 14.49 3.96
C PHE A 19 -12.72 14.72 5.03
N GLU A 20 -12.28 14.68 6.27
CA GLU A 20 -13.06 14.91 7.48
C GLU A 20 -12.34 15.96 8.30
N ASP A 21 -13.02 17.05 8.61
CA ASP A 21 -12.50 18.07 9.54
C ASP A 21 -12.76 17.60 10.97
N ASP A 22 -11.73 17.63 11.81
CA ASP A 22 -11.71 17.18 13.21
C ASP A 22 -11.05 18.29 14.04
N ASP A 23 -11.86 19.24 14.50
CA ASP A 23 -11.44 20.49 15.14
C ASP A 23 -10.37 21.25 14.35
N ALA A 24 -9.11 21.12 14.76
CA ALA A 24 -7.95 21.78 14.16
C ALA A 24 -7.34 20.98 12.99
N ASP A 25 -7.74 19.73 12.81
CA ASP A 25 -7.17 18.80 11.84
C ASP A 25 -8.08 18.59 10.63
N VAL A 26 -7.47 18.39 9.47
CA VAL A 26 -8.12 17.79 8.30
C VAL A 26 -7.56 16.39 8.13
N ILE A 27 -8.45 15.41 8.09
CA ILE A 27 -8.13 13.99 8.12
C ILE A 27 -8.65 13.31 6.87
N GLN A 28 -7.78 12.63 6.14
CA GLN A 28 -8.18 11.69 5.10
C GLN A 28 -8.64 10.36 5.73
N ARG A 29 -9.90 10.00 5.49
CA ARG A 29 -10.57 8.79 5.97
C ARG A 29 -10.87 7.83 4.83
N CYS A 30 -10.89 6.54 5.14
CA CYS A 30 -11.39 5.52 4.24
C CYS A 30 -12.05 4.38 5.04
N MET A 31 -13.03 3.71 4.44
CA MET A 31 -13.72 2.53 4.99
C MET A 31 -12.79 1.35 5.31
N CYS A 32 -11.55 1.34 4.80
CA CYS A 32 -10.54 0.36 5.20
C CYS A 32 -9.88 0.66 6.57
N GLY A 33 -10.38 1.65 7.32
CA GLY A 33 -9.80 2.14 8.56
C GLY A 33 -8.52 2.97 8.32
N LEU A 34 -8.44 3.71 7.23
CA LEU A 34 -7.41 4.76 7.10
C LEU A 34 -7.85 5.98 7.90
N ARG A 35 -6.95 6.53 8.72
CA ARG A 35 -7.06 7.84 9.35
C ARG A 35 -5.70 8.52 9.20
N LYS A 36 -5.59 9.48 8.29
CA LYS A 36 -4.34 10.20 8.00
C LYS A 36 -4.57 11.70 8.10
N ILE A 37 -3.91 12.36 9.04
CA ILE A 37 -3.91 13.83 9.13
C ILE A 37 -3.17 14.37 7.90
N VAL A 38 -3.84 15.24 7.13
CA VAL A 38 -3.28 15.88 5.94
C VAL A 38 -2.95 17.35 6.19
N ARG A 39 -3.65 17.98 7.12
CA ARG A 39 -3.43 19.38 7.51
C ARG A 39 -3.75 19.53 8.99
N THR A 40 -2.97 20.34 9.70
CA THR A 40 -3.23 20.74 11.09
C THR A 40 -3.14 22.26 11.16
N GLN A 41 -4.12 22.89 11.82
CA GLN A 41 -4.13 24.32 12.09
C GLN A 41 -3.65 24.56 13.52
N GLN A 42 -2.58 25.33 13.67
CA GLN A 42 -1.99 25.66 14.97
C GLN A 42 -1.91 27.19 15.10
N GLY A 43 -2.93 27.78 15.74
CA GLY A 43 -3.11 29.23 15.74
C GLY A 43 -3.31 29.76 14.31
N ASP A 44 -2.52 30.76 13.92
CA ASP A 44 -2.54 31.33 12.57
C ASP A 44 -1.70 30.52 11.56
N GLN A 45 -1.05 29.44 11.99
CA GLN A 45 -0.21 28.62 11.12
C GLN A 45 -0.96 27.40 10.59
N THR A 46 -0.81 27.14 9.30
CA THR A 46 -1.32 25.92 8.66
C THR A 46 -0.15 24.99 8.34
N ILE A 47 -0.14 23.83 8.99
CA ILE A 47 0.85 22.76 8.74
C ILE A 47 0.25 21.79 7.72
N VAL A 48 0.87 21.69 6.54
CA VAL A 48 0.46 20.73 5.51
C VAL A 48 1.39 19.51 5.56
N HIS A 49 0.82 18.34 5.82
CA HIS A 49 1.58 17.08 5.86
C HIS A 49 1.74 16.53 4.44
N LEU A 50 2.75 17.04 3.73
CA LEU A 50 3.12 16.51 2.43
C LEU A 50 3.61 15.06 2.58
N PRO A 51 3.17 14.14 1.70
CA PRO A 51 3.80 12.84 1.61
C PRO A 51 5.25 13.04 1.22
N ASN A 52 6.17 12.73 2.15
CA ASN A 52 7.60 12.73 1.88
C ASN A 52 7.84 11.86 0.65
N PRO A 53 8.56 12.31 -0.41
CA PRO A 53 8.87 11.47 -1.55
C PRO A 53 9.68 10.28 -1.03
N LYS A 54 9.00 9.15 -0.84
CA LYS A 54 9.60 7.96 -0.28
C LYS A 54 10.62 7.46 -1.30
N LEU A 55 11.90 7.57 -0.95
CA LEU A 55 12.94 6.79 -1.61
C LEU A 55 12.49 5.32 -1.56
N VAL A 56 12.30 4.74 -2.74
CA VAL A 56 11.94 3.33 -2.88
C VAL A 56 13.21 2.54 -2.58
N VAL A 57 13.32 2.05 -1.35
CA VAL A 57 14.49 1.29 -0.88
C VAL A 57 14.10 -0.17 -0.70
N LEU A 58 14.96 -1.07 -1.18
CA LEU A 58 14.77 -2.50 -0.98
C LEU A 58 14.77 -2.86 0.51
N PRO A 59 13.92 -3.79 0.94
CA PRO A 59 13.93 -4.28 2.33
C PRO A 59 15.29 -4.91 2.67
N LYS A 60 15.67 -4.83 3.95
CA LYS A 60 16.84 -5.55 4.48
C LYS A 60 16.72 -7.04 4.14
N LYS A 61 17.84 -7.65 3.73
CA LYS A 61 17.94 -9.08 3.42
C LYS A 61 17.48 -9.92 4.63
N ASP A 62 17.02 -11.14 4.35
CA ASP A 62 16.56 -12.13 5.32
C ASP A 62 15.37 -11.72 6.20
N THR A 63 14.67 -10.64 5.85
CA THR A 63 13.42 -10.27 6.50
C THR A 63 12.22 -10.99 5.87
N LYS A 64 11.14 -11.16 6.64
CA LYS A 64 9.87 -11.70 6.09
C LYS A 64 9.36 -10.89 4.89
N ILE A 65 9.58 -9.58 4.92
CA ILE A 65 9.24 -8.64 3.84
C ILE A 65 10.12 -8.90 2.60
N SER A 66 11.44 -9.05 2.77
CA SER A 66 12.33 -9.37 1.63
C SER A 66 12.01 -10.73 1.04
N LYS A 67 11.60 -11.71 1.84
CA LYS A 67 11.12 -13.02 1.35
C LYS A 67 9.88 -12.87 0.45
N CYS A 68 8.88 -12.08 0.87
CA CYS A 68 7.70 -11.80 0.03
C CYS A 68 8.08 -11.11 -1.28
N LEU A 69 8.97 -10.12 -1.23
CA LEU A 69 9.44 -9.42 -2.44
C LEU A 69 10.21 -10.37 -3.37
N GLY A 70 11.09 -11.21 -2.81
CA GLY A 70 11.85 -12.19 -3.56
C GLY A 70 10.96 -13.20 -4.29
N ILE A 71 9.89 -13.69 -3.65
CA ILE A 71 8.90 -14.54 -4.31
C ILE A 71 8.23 -13.81 -5.47
N LEU A 72 7.76 -12.58 -5.28
CA LEU A 72 7.16 -11.82 -6.39
C LEU A 72 8.15 -11.60 -7.55
N ALA A 73 9.43 -11.39 -7.24
CA ALA A 73 10.49 -11.26 -8.23
C ALA A 73 10.75 -12.56 -8.99
N SER A 74 10.81 -13.71 -8.31
CA SER A 74 11.00 -15.02 -8.93
C SER A 74 9.88 -15.42 -9.90
N TYR A 75 8.68 -14.89 -9.70
CA TYR A 75 7.52 -15.18 -10.55
C TYR A 75 7.18 -14.04 -11.52
N TYR A 76 7.98 -12.96 -11.58
CA TYR A 76 7.76 -11.88 -12.53
C TYR A 76 7.77 -12.41 -13.98
N PRO A 77 6.85 -11.98 -14.87
CA PRO A 77 5.84 -10.91 -14.71
C PRO A 77 4.47 -11.37 -14.17
N ARG A 78 4.35 -12.60 -13.67
CA ARG A 78 3.08 -13.15 -13.18
C ARG A 78 2.58 -12.45 -11.91
N LEU A 79 1.27 -12.15 -11.88
CA LEU A 79 0.60 -11.67 -10.68
C LEU A 79 0.34 -12.83 -9.71
N LEU A 80 0.58 -12.60 -8.42
CA LEU A 80 0.33 -13.60 -7.37
C LEU A 80 -0.83 -13.16 -6.49
N SER A 81 -1.74 -14.09 -6.19
CA SER A 81 -2.78 -13.86 -5.20
C SER A 81 -2.23 -13.89 -3.77
N THR A 82 -2.92 -13.26 -2.81
CA THR A 82 -2.54 -13.31 -1.39
C THR A 82 -2.46 -14.76 -0.89
N GLY A 83 -3.36 -15.64 -1.33
CA GLY A 83 -3.35 -17.06 -0.99
C GLY A 83 -2.13 -17.80 -1.54
N GLU A 84 -1.76 -17.55 -2.80
CA GLU A 84 -0.53 -18.10 -3.37
C GLU A 84 0.71 -17.58 -2.64
N MET A 85 0.74 -16.29 -2.30
CA MET A 85 1.84 -15.70 -1.52
C MET A 85 1.98 -16.37 -0.16
N ALA A 86 0.88 -16.61 0.55
CA ALA A 86 0.87 -17.33 1.82
C ALA A 86 1.46 -18.74 1.65
N ARG A 87 1.00 -19.49 0.65
CA ARG A 87 1.51 -20.84 0.34
C ARG A 87 3.00 -20.86 0.02
N LEU A 88 3.46 -19.98 -0.87
CA LEU A 88 4.86 -19.94 -1.34
C LEU A 88 5.83 -19.46 -0.25
N THR A 89 5.38 -18.56 0.62
CA THR A 89 6.22 -18.04 1.71
C THR A 89 6.18 -18.92 2.97
N GLY A 90 5.17 -19.77 3.10
CA GLY A 90 4.86 -20.52 4.34
C GLY A 90 4.23 -19.64 5.42
N PHE A 91 3.71 -18.46 5.07
CA PHE A 91 3.06 -17.56 6.02
C PHE A 91 1.55 -17.81 6.08
N SER A 92 0.91 -17.36 7.17
CA SER A 92 -0.53 -17.22 7.18
C SER A 92 -0.98 -16.16 6.17
N THR A 93 -2.20 -16.29 5.64
CA THR A 93 -2.78 -15.31 4.69
C THR A 93 -2.79 -13.88 5.25
N ILE A 94 -3.02 -13.74 6.56
CA ILE A 94 -2.99 -12.45 7.27
C ILE A 94 -1.57 -11.87 7.22
N ASN A 95 -0.55 -12.65 7.57
CA ASN A 95 0.83 -12.20 7.56
C ASN A 95 1.30 -11.87 6.14
N ALA A 96 0.98 -12.70 5.14
CA ALA A 96 1.29 -12.42 3.74
C ALA A 96 0.66 -11.08 3.30
N SER A 97 -0.63 -10.87 3.60
CA SER A 97 -1.34 -9.62 3.31
C SER A 97 -0.65 -8.41 3.96
N THR A 98 -0.30 -8.51 5.25
CA THR A 98 0.38 -7.44 5.98
C THR A 98 1.73 -7.07 5.34
N HIS A 99 2.56 -8.05 4.98
CA HIS A 99 3.85 -7.77 4.34
C HIS A 99 3.69 -7.18 2.93
N LEU A 100 2.68 -7.62 2.17
CA LEU A 100 2.35 -7.06 0.85
C LEU A 100 1.89 -5.61 0.95
N ILE A 101 1.07 -5.26 1.95
CA ILE A 101 0.69 -3.88 2.24
C ILE A 101 1.93 -3.03 2.58
N LEU A 102 2.86 -3.55 3.39
CA LEU A 102 4.10 -2.84 3.72
C LEU A 102 4.99 -2.62 2.48
N LEU A 103 5.10 -3.62 1.60
CA LEU A 103 5.81 -3.47 0.31
C LEU A 103 5.14 -2.41 -0.58
N ARG A 104 3.80 -2.37 -0.60
CA ARG A 104 3.04 -1.37 -1.37
C ARG A 104 3.28 0.03 -0.83
N GLN A 105 3.28 0.20 0.50
CA GLN A 105 3.59 1.47 1.15
C GLN A 105 5.03 1.95 0.90
N ARG A 106 5.93 1.06 0.47
CA ARG A 106 7.30 1.37 0.03
C ARG A 106 7.41 1.58 -1.49
N GLY A 107 6.31 1.45 -2.24
CA GLY A 107 6.30 1.61 -3.70
C GLY A 107 6.93 0.45 -4.45
N LEU A 108 7.08 -0.73 -3.82
CA LEU A 108 7.74 -1.90 -4.43
C LEU A 108 6.75 -2.88 -5.08
N VAL A 109 5.50 -2.90 -4.63
CA VAL A 109 4.45 -3.74 -5.20
C VAL A 109 3.16 -2.95 -5.36
N ASP A 110 2.34 -3.34 -6.33
CA ASP A 110 1.00 -2.80 -6.52
C ASP A 110 -0.07 -3.86 -6.34
N LEU A 111 -1.22 -3.40 -5.88
CA LEU A 111 -2.44 -4.18 -5.82
C LEU A 111 -3.14 -4.04 -7.18
N VAL A 112 -3.13 -5.10 -7.98
CA VAL A 112 -3.71 -5.08 -9.34
C VAL A 112 -5.19 -5.41 -9.32
N ASN A 113 -5.61 -6.35 -8.46
CA ASN A 113 -7.02 -6.71 -8.32
C ASN A 113 -7.39 -6.90 -6.86
N ASN A 114 -8.36 -6.12 -6.38
CA ASN A 114 -8.84 -6.19 -5.01
C ASN A 114 -9.97 -7.24 -4.89
N LYS A 115 -9.71 -8.33 -4.17
CA LYS A 115 -10.68 -9.41 -3.95
C LYS A 115 -10.82 -9.72 -2.46
N ARG A 116 -11.17 -8.70 -1.67
CA ARG A 116 -11.43 -8.87 -0.24
C ARG A 116 -12.58 -9.86 0.00
N GLY A 117 -12.35 -10.87 0.83
CA GLY A 117 -13.38 -11.85 1.23
C GLY A 117 -13.74 -12.90 0.16
N ARG A 118 -13.03 -12.96 -0.96
CA ARG A 118 -13.21 -13.99 -2.00
C ARG A 118 -12.07 -15.00 -2.00
N ALA A 119 -12.34 -16.23 -2.46
CA ALA A 119 -11.35 -17.30 -2.57
C ALA A 119 -10.11 -16.84 -3.35
N GLY A 120 -8.92 -17.17 -2.82
CA GLY A 120 -7.61 -16.75 -3.36
C GLY A 120 -7.13 -15.36 -2.90
N GLY A 121 -8.05 -14.44 -2.59
CA GLY A 121 -7.73 -13.08 -2.16
C GLY A 121 -7.22 -12.18 -3.29
N SER A 122 -6.71 -11.01 -2.89
CA SER A 122 -6.23 -9.96 -3.80
C SER A 122 -5.00 -10.34 -4.61
N GLN A 123 -4.83 -9.78 -5.81
CA GLN A 123 -3.70 -10.04 -6.70
C GLN A 123 -2.68 -8.90 -6.68
N TRP A 124 -1.41 -9.28 -6.61
CA TRP A 124 -0.28 -8.37 -6.40
C TRP A 124 0.77 -8.56 -7.49
N GLY A 125 1.42 -7.47 -7.88
CA GLY A 125 2.51 -7.45 -8.85
C GLY A 125 3.63 -6.49 -8.41
N LEU A 126 4.81 -6.61 -9.03
CA LEU A 126 5.89 -5.65 -8.83
C LEU A 126 5.57 -4.32 -9.52
N THR A 127 5.96 -3.21 -8.90
CA THR A 127 5.96 -1.91 -9.60
C THR A 127 7.11 -1.85 -10.60
N MET A 128 7.02 -0.96 -11.60
CA MET A 128 8.15 -0.74 -12.53
C MET A 128 9.43 -0.34 -11.79
N LYS A 129 9.32 0.46 -10.74
CA LYS A 129 10.46 0.85 -9.91
C LYS A 129 11.11 -0.33 -9.21
N ALA A 130 10.33 -1.31 -8.75
CA ALA A 130 10.89 -2.54 -8.18
C ALA A 130 11.56 -3.42 -9.23
N VAL A 131 11.00 -3.51 -10.43
CA VAL A 131 11.61 -4.24 -11.56
C VAL A 131 12.97 -3.66 -11.92
N GLU A 132 13.07 -2.33 -11.99
CA GLU A 132 14.33 -1.60 -12.20
C GLU A 132 15.35 -1.87 -11.08
N LEU A 133 14.93 -1.71 -9.81
CA LEU A 133 15.81 -1.92 -8.65
C LEU A 133 16.31 -3.36 -8.52
N LEU A 134 15.51 -4.33 -8.96
CA LEU A 134 15.85 -5.75 -8.94
C LEU A 134 16.55 -6.20 -10.24
N ASN A 135 16.70 -5.31 -11.21
CA ASN A 135 17.29 -5.58 -12.53
C ASN A 135 16.66 -6.81 -13.23
N LEU A 136 15.34 -6.93 -13.16
CA LEU A 136 14.60 -8.05 -13.78
C LEU A 136 14.35 -7.75 -15.26
N LYS A 137 14.62 -8.73 -16.12
CA LYS A 137 14.27 -8.67 -17.55
C LYS A 137 12.87 -9.23 -17.77
N ARG A 138 12.13 -8.62 -18.69
CA ARG A 138 10.81 -9.09 -19.14
C ARG A 138 10.90 -10.42 -19.88
#